data_AF-A0A7X7DFS2-F1
#
_entry.id   AF-A0A7X7DFS2-F1
#
_cell.length_a   1.000
_cell.length_b   1.000
_cell.length_c   1.000
_cell.angle_alpha   90.00
_cell.angle_beta   90.00
_cell.angle_gamma   90.00
#
_symmetry.space_group_name_H-M   'P 1'
#
loop_
_entity.id
_entity.type
_entity.pdbx_description
1 polymer ?
#
loop_
_entity_poly.entity_id
_entity_poly.type
_entity_poly.pdbx_seq_one_letter_code
_entity_poly.pdbx_strand_id
1 'polypeptide(L)'
;MKFCSNLRPRVRGRIGLPRGKGVVWTGATLIFLALLGAHREMGLLAGCGMIMALSFKLDRDKLWAWPVAMAISWTYLIWNRASYSGYNLYKISVLGVSILPVLAWPSLLMLFYVWVFPFFQAHRGWRLWIHLTGALSVLIIAMEVLGYHVFGIRLDSGIHHPGWPVLDIFHCPGWMTACYFGNAMLFCAVLSLVTCRRRKLRTAAAAESFALEPAEPERAA
;
A
#
# COMPACT_ATOMS: atom_id res chain seq x y z
N MET A 1 34.20 23.89 3.43
CA MET A 1 33.12 23.36 2.58
C MET A 1 31.86 24.20 2.80
N LYS A 2 31.54 25.11 1.88
CA LYS A 2 30.31 25.92 1.92
C LYS A 2 29.18 25.08 1.31
N PHE A 3 28.25 24.64 2.15
CA PHE A 3 27.01 24.02 1.72
C PHE A 3 26.19 25.08 0.98
N CYS A 4 25.97 24.89 -0.33
CA CYS A 4 24.94 25.60 -1.09
C CYS A 4 23.59 25.42 -0.37
N SER A 5 23.24 26.42 0.44
CA SER A 5 21.96 26.52 1.10
C SER A 5 21.05 27.40 0.26
N ASN A 6 19.81 26.96 0.13
CA ASN A 6 18.63 27.81 -0.10
C ASN A 6 18.16 28.17 -1.52
N LEU A 7 18.52 27.41 -2.56
CA LEU A 7 17.68 27.36 -3.76
C LEU A 7 17.02 25.98 -3.86
N ARG A 8 15.96 25.77 -3.08
CA ARG A 8 15.04 24.66 -3.32
C ARG A 8 13.77 25.23 -3.94
N PRO A 9 13.48 24.97 -5.22
CA PRO A 9 12.16 25.24 -5.75
C PRO A 9 11.15 24.49 -4.89
N ARG A 10 10.27 25.23 -4.21
CA ARG A 10 9.02 24.68 -3.68
C ARG A 10 8.20 24.26 -4.88
N VAL A 11 8.48 23.07 -5.40
CA VAL A 11 7.52 22.35 -6.25
C VAL A 11 6.34 22.09 -5.33
N ARG A 12 5.35 23.01 -5.36
CA ARG A 12 4.04 22.86 -4.72
C ARG A 12 3.34 21.71 -5.44
N GLY A 13 3.78 20.48 -5.14
CA GLY A 13 3.12 19.28 -5.63
C GLY A 13 1.71 19.31 -5.08
N ARG A 14 0.71 19.30 -5.97
CA ARG A 14 -0.70 19.18 -5.56
C ARG A 14 -0.80 17.98 -4.64
N ILE A 15 -1.11 18.24 -3.37
CA ILE A 15 -1.39 17.19 -2.39
C ILE A 15 -2.75 16.62 -2.77
N GLY A 16 -2.81 15.31 -2.97
CA GLY A 16 -4.05 14.59 -3.28
C GLY A 16 -4.12 14.04 -4.70
N LEU A 17 -5.15 13.23 -4.92
CA LEU A 17 -5.43 12.60 -6.20
C LEU A 17 -5.95 13.65 -7.20
N PRO A 18 -5.64 13.54 -8.50
CA PRO A 18 -6.33 14.28 -9.55
C PRO A 18 -7.85 14.12 -9.38
N ARG A 19 -8.64 15.20 -9.52
CA ARG A 19 -10.09 15.21 -9.25
C ARG A 19 -10.83 14.02 -9.87
N GLY A 20 -10.54 13.68 -11.13
CA GLY A 20 -11.14 12.53 -11.81
C GLY A 20 -10.76 11.16 -11.22
N LYS A 21 -9.53 10.99 -10.73
CA LYS A 21 -9.09 9.75 -10.08
C LYS A 21 -9.81 9.55 -8.75
N GLY A 22 -9.99 10.62 -7.98
CA GLY A 22 -10.70 10.58 -6.69
C GLY A 22 -12.12 10.03 -6.84
N VAL A 23 -12.90 10.57 -7.78
CA VAL A 23 -14.28 10.13 -8.05
C VAL A 23 -14.34 8.66 -8.42
N VAL A 24 -13.45 8.19 -9.30
CA VAL A 24 -13.44 6.78 -9.74
C VAL A 24 -13.11 5.85 -8.57
N TRP A 25 -12.11 6.19 -7.74
CA TRP A 25 -11.76 5.39 -6.57
C TRP A 25 -12.87 5.39 -5.51
N THR A 26 -13.52 6.52 -5.25
CA THR A 26 -14.65 6.58 -4.32
C THR A 26 -15.83 5.75 -4.82
N GLY A 27 -16.19 5.85 -6.10
CA GLY A 27 -17.25 5.04 -6.69
C GLY A 27 -16.94 3.54 -6.60
N ALA A 28 -15.69 3.16 -6.89
CA ALA A 28 -15.20 1.80 -6.71
C ALA A 28 -15.34 1.33 -5.26
N THR A 29 -14.91 2.13 -4.27
CA THR A 29 -15.06 1.78 -2.85
C THR A 29 -16.52 1.57 -2.47
N LEU A 30 -17.45 2.40 -2.95
CA LEU A 30 -18.88 2.23 -2.66
C LEU A 30 -19.44 0.94 -3.28
N ILE A 31 -19.08 0.63 -4.52
CA ILE A 31 -19.48 -0.63 -5.19
C ILE A 31 -18.93 -1.82 -4.40
N PHE A 32 -17.66 -1.76 -4.00
CA PHE A 32 -17.04 -2.81 -3.18
C PHE A 32 -17.79 -3.02 -1.87
N LEU A 33 -18.08 -1.95 -1.12
CA LEU A 33 -18.79 -2.04 0.15
C LEU A 33 -20.21 -2.60 -0.03
N ALA A 34 -20.91 -2.19 -1.09
CA ALA A 34 -22.24 -2.72 -1.41
C ALA A 34 -22.19 -4.22 -1.72
N LEU A 35 -21.24 -4.66 -2.55
CA LEU A 35 -21.06 -6.08 -2.86
C LEU A 35 -20.62 -6.89 -1.63
N LEU A 36 -19.75 -6.34 -0.79
CA LEU A 36 -19.28 -7.00 0.42
C LEU A 36 -20.42 -7.17 1.44
N GLY A 37 -21.32 -6.19 1.55
CA GLY A 37 -22.53 -6.27 2.37
C GLY A 37 -23.55 -7.28 1.84
N ALA A 38 -23.73 -7.36 0.52
CA ALA A 38 -24.68 -8.28 -0.11
C ALA A 38 -24.18 -9.73 -0.12
N HIS A 39 -22.90 -9.95 -0.48
CA HIS A 39 -22.30 -11.27 -0.59
C HIS A 39 -20.80 -11.19 -0.30
N ARG A 40 -20.43 -11.41 0.96
CA ARG A 40 -19.06 -11.20 1.51
C ARG A 40 -17.96 -11.79 0.64
N GLU A 41 -18.19 -13.01 0.18
CA GLU A 41 -17.30 -13.68 -0.75
C GLU A 41 -17.13 -12.85 -2.03
N MET A 42 -18.15 -12.82 -2.90
CA MET A 42 -18.09 -12.11 -4.18
C MET A 42 -17.61 -10.66 -4.05
N GLY A 43 -18.00 -9.96 -2.98
CA GLY A 43 -17.53 -8.61 -2.69
C GLY A 43 -16.02 -8.53 -2.51
N LEU A 44 -15.40 -9.46 -1.79
CA LEU A 44 -13.95 -9.49 -1.60
C LEU A 44 -13.19 -9.75 -2.91
N LEU A 45 -13.63 -10.73 -3.71
CA LEU A 45 -13.04 -11.03 -5.02
C LEU A 45 -13.19 -9.84 -5.98
N ALA A 46 -14.39 -9.27 -6.06
CA ALA A 46 -14.67 -8.10 -6.87
C ALA A 46 -13.83 -6.89 -6.43
N GLY A 47 -13.67 -6.68 -5.12
CA GLY A 47 -12.83 -5.62 -4.55
C GLY A 47 -11.36 -5.76 -4.96
N CYS A 48 -10.78 -6.94 -4.77
CA CYS A 48 -9.39 -7.22 -5.16
C CYS A 48 -9.20 -7.05 -6.68
N GLY A 49 -10.12 -7.62 -7.48
CA GLY A 49 -10.11 -7.51 -8.93
C GLY A 49 -10.23 -6.06 -9.41
N MET A 50 -11.06 -5.25 -8.75
CA MET A 50 -11.24 -3.84 -9.06
C MET A 50 -10.00 -3.01 -8.72
N ILE A 51 -9.37 -3.23 -7.56
CA ILE A 51 -8.09 -2.58 -7.21
C ILE A 51 -7.05 -2.86 -8.28
N MET A 52 -6.95 -4.12 -8.70
CA MET A 52 -6.07 -4.53 -9.79
C MET A 52 -6.42 -3.79 -11.09
N ALA A 53 -7.64 -3.93 -11.61
CA ALA A 53 -8.07 -3.31 -12.86
C ALA A 53 -7.87 -1.79 -12.88
N LEU A 54 -8.22 -1.09 -11.79
CA LEU A 54 -8.06 0.36 -11.67
C LEU A 54 -6.58 0.76 -11.60
N SER A 55 -5.74 0.01 -10.89
CA SER A 55 -4.30 0.28 -10.87
C SER A 55 -3.67 0.15 -12.27
N PHE A 56 -4.06 -0.85 -13.05
CA PHE A 56 -3.62 -1.03 -14.45
C PHE A 56 -4.11 0.07 -15.39
N LYS A 57 -5.34 0.56 -15.17
CA LYS A 57 -5.93 1.60 -16.01
C LYS A 57 -5.41 3.00 -15.67
N LEU A 58 -5.36 3.35 -14.39
CA LEU A 58 -5.16 4.73 -13.92
C LEU A 58 -3.73 5.01 -13.43
N ASP A 59 -2.99 3.99 -12.99
CA ASP A 59 -1.73 4.16 -12.25
C ASP A 59 -0.61 3.25 -12.81
N ARG A 60 -0.48 3.23 -14.14
CA ARG A 60 0.52 2.41 -14.88
C ARG A 60 1.95 2.60 -14.38
N ASP A 61 2.33 3.81 -13.98
CA ASP A 61 3.66 4.15 -13.45
C ASP A 61 3.96 3.51 -12.08
N LYS A 62 2.93 2.99 -11.41
CA LYS A 62 3.00 2.32 -10.11
C LYS A 62 2.93 0.80 -10.18
N LEU A 63 2.70 0.22 -11.37
CA LEU A 63 2.54 -1.24 -11.53
C LEU A 63 3.76 -2.06 -11.13
N TRP A 64 4.95 -1.46 -11.14
CA TRP A 64 6.17 -2.09 -10.64
C TRP A 64 6.06 -2.56 -9.18
N ALA A 65 5.15 -1.99 -8.39
CA ALA A 65 4.95 -2.34 -6.99
C ALA A 65 4.11 -3.62 -6.81
N TRP A 66 3.35 -4.07 -7.82
CA TRP A 66 2.58 -5.32 -7.75
C TRP A 66 3.47 -6.54 -7.51
N PRO A 67 4.55 -6.77 -8.29
CA PRO A 67 5.48 -7.86 -8.02
C PRO A 67 6.07 -7.81 -6.60
N VAL A 68 6.36 -6.61 -6.08
CA VAL A 68 6.89 -6.43 -4.71
C VAL A 68 5.83 -6.80 -3.67
N ALA A 69 4.60 -6.28 -3.83
CA ALA A 69 3.48 -6.59 -2.93
C ALA A 69 3.16 -8.09 -2.93
N MET A 70 3.14 -8.71 -4.12
CA MET A 70 2.94 -10.15 -4.28
C MET A 70 4.05 -10.95 -3.62
N ALA A 71 5.32 -10.63 -3.88
CA ALA A 71 6.45 -11.35 -3.29
C ALA A 71 6.42 -11.31 -1.75
N ILE A 72 6.25 -10.13 -1.16
CA ILE A 72 6.17 -9.96 0.30
C ILE A 72 4.99 -10.74 0.88
N SER A 73 3.81 -10.63 0.25
CA SER A 73 2.60 -11.33 0.71
C SER A 73 2.78 -12.84 0.64
N TRP A 74 3.30 -13.36 -0.47
CA TRP A 74 3.52 -14.80 -0.65
C TRP A 74 4.56 -15.34 0.34
N THR A 75 5.69 -14.66 0.54
CA THR A 75 6.69 -15.08 1.51
C THR A 75 6.10 -15.22 2.91
N TYR A 76 5.31 -14.23 3.33
CA TYR A 76 4.63 -14.28 4.63
C TYR A 76 3.62 -15.43 4.72
N LEU A 77 2.77 -15.59 3.70
CA LEU A 77 1.71 -16.59 3.73
C LEU A 77 2.25 -18.02 3.69
N ILE A 78 3.33 -18.26 2.93
CA ILE A 78 3.99 -19.57 2.90
C ILE A 78 4.61 -19.90 4.26
N TRP A 79 5.28 -18.92 4.90
CA TRP A 79 5.84 -19.09 6.24
C TRP A 79 4.77 -19.42 7.27
N ASN A 80 3.57 -18.85 7.12
CA ASN A 80 2.45 -18.96 8.07
C ASN A 80 1.33 -19.89 7.56
N ARG A 81 1.63 -20.78 6.61
CA ARG A 81 0.61 -21.58 5.88
C ARG A 81 -0.31 -22.38 6.79
N ALA A 82 0.23 -22.92 7.90
CA ALA A 82 -0.55 -23.74 8.83
C ALA A 82 -1.68 -22.91 9.47
N SER A 83 -1.37 -21.68 9.86
CA SER A 83 -2.33 -20.74 10.45
C SER A 83 -3.31 -20.21 9.40
N TYR A 84 -2.86 -19.98 8.17
CA TYR A 84 -3.68 -19.47 7.06
C TYR A 84 -4.39 -20.54 6.22
N SER A 85 -4.47 -21.78 6.71
CA SER A 85 -5.12 -22.88 6.01
C SER A 85 -6.65 -22.78 6.02
N GLY A 86 -7.24 -22.06 6.98
CA GLY A 86 -8.69 -21.96 7.16
C GLY A 86 -9.17 -20.54 7.49
N TYR A 87 -10.10 -20.06 6.67
CA TYR A 87 -10.97 -18.92 6.99
C TYR A 87 -12.41 -19.41 6.95
N ASN A 88 -13.26 -18.75 7.74
CA ASN A 88 -14.69 -19.02 7.75
C ASN A 88 -15.36 -18.71 6.40
N LEU A 89 -14.72 -17.87 5.58
CA LEU A 89 -15.08 -17.53 4.21
C LEU A 89 -14.05 -18.13 3.26
N TYR A 90 -14.49 -18.65 2.12
CA TYR A 90 -13.65 -19.32 1.13
C TYR A 90 -12.83 -20.50 1.65
N LYS A 91 -13.38 -21.70 1.44
CA LYS A 91 -12.69 -22.97 1.70
C LYS A 91 -11.71 -23.40 0.60
N ILE A 92 -11.50 -22.56 -0.41
CA ILE A 92 -10.56 -22.82 -1.50
C ILE A 92 -9.15 -22.44 -1.05
N SER A 93 -8.21 -23.37 -1.20
CA SER A 93 -6.80 -23.16 -0.84
C SER A 93 -5.87 -23.40 -2.03
N VAL A 94 -4.78 -22.65 -2.09
CA VAL A 94 -3.67 -22.81 -3.03
C VAL A 94 -2.40 -23.08 -2.22
N LEU A 95 -1.72 -24.20 -2.49
CA LEU A 95 -0.52 -24.62 -1.74
C LEU A 95 -0.72 -24.68 -0.21
N GLY A 96 -1.92 -25.03 0.24
CA GLY A 96 -2.29 -25.11 1.66
C GLY A 96 -2.55 -23.76 2.33
N VAL A 97 -2.64 -22.67 1.57
CA VAL A 97 -3.03 -21.33 2.03
C VAL A 97 -4.40 -20.99 1.46
N SER A 98 -5.34 -20.47 2.26
CA SER A 98 -6.62 -19.97 1.76
C SER A 98 -6.41 -18.91 0.67
N ILE A 99 -7.29 -18.88 -0.33
CA ILE A 99 -7.23 -17.91 -1.44
C ILE A 99 -7.47 -16.46 -0.97
N LEU A 100 -8.22 -16.28 0.12
CA LEU A 100 -8.57 -14.97 0.65
C LEU A 100 -7.33 -14.10 0.98
N PRO A 101 -6.40 -14.53 1.85
CA PRO A 101 -5.23 -13.74 2.16
C PRO A 101 -4.28 -13.58 0.96
N VAL A 102 -4.25 -14.53 0.03
CA VAL A 102 -3.43 -14.47 -1.19
C VAL A 102 -3.84 -13.27 -2.06
N LEU A 103 -5.13 -12.97 -2.12
CA LEU A 103 -5.66 -11.84 -2.89
C LEU A 103 -5.71 -10.54 -2.08
N ALA A 104 -6.15 -10.62 -0.82
CA ALA A 104 -6.40 -9.46 0.03
C ALA A 104 -5.12 -8.69 0.34
N TRP A 105 -4.03 -9.37 0.72
CA TRP A 105 -2.78 -8.74 1.10
C TRP A 105 -2.14 -7.89 0.00
N PRO A 106 -1.82 -8.43 -1.18
CA PRO A 106 -1.18 -7.64 -2.22
C PRO A 106 -2.11 -6.52 -2.72
N SER A 107 -3.43 -6.75 -2.72
CA SER A 107 -4.42 -5.73 -3.06
C SER A 107 -4.45 -4.59 -2.05
N LEU A 108 -4.39 -4.88 -0.75
CA LEU A 108 -4.35 -3.86 0.30
C LEU A 108 -3.07 -3.03 0.24
N LEU A 109 -1.90 -3.68 0.07
CA LEU A 109 -0.62 -3.00 -0.10
C LEU A 109 -0.62 -2.09 -1.34
N MET A 110 -1.20 -2.57 -2.44
CA MET A 110 -1.33 -1.76 -3.64
C MET A 110 -2.31 -0.62 -3.47
N LEU A 111 -3.48 -0.85 -2.88
CA LEU A 111 -4.46 0.19 -2.55
C LEU A 111 -3.82 1.31 -1.72
N PHE A 112 -3.01 0.94 -0.73
CA PHE A 112 -2.24 1.90 0.06
C PHE A 112 -1.28 2.72 -0.83
N TYR A 113 -0.57 2.07 -1.76
CA TYR A 113 0.36 2.75 -2.65
C TYR A 113 -0.31 3.65 -3.71
N VAL A 114 -1.46 3.26 -4.26
CA VAL A 114 -2.17 4.11 -5.22
C VAL A 114 -2.88 5.26 -4.54
N TRP A 115 -3.54 5.01 -3.41
CA TRP A 115 -4.50 5.93 -2.81
C TRP A 115 -3.92 6.75 -1.66
N VAL A 116 -3.21 6.13 -0.72
CA VAL A 116 -2.73 6.81 0.51
C VAL A 116 -1.34 7.43 0.32
N PHE A 117 -0.43 6.74 -0.37
CA PHE A 117 0.94 7.21 -0.58
C PHE A 117 1.07 8.65 -1.14
N PRO A 118 0.23 9.10 -2.11
CA PRO A 118 0.32 10.47 -2.65
C PRO A 118 0.16 11.61 -1.62
N PHE A 119 -0.41 11.31 -0.45
CA PHE A 119 -0.58 12.29 0.63
C PHE A 119 0.70 12.52 1.44
N PHE A 120 1.72 11.67 1.29
CA PHE A 120 2.95 11.77 2.06
C PHE A 120 4.08 12.44 1.28
N GLN A 121 4.59 13.55 1.83
CA GLN A 121 5.77 14.25 1.33
C GLN A 121 6.87 14.24 2.40
N ALA A 122 7.94 13.49 2.17
CA ALA A 122 9.14 13.58 2.99
C ALA A 122 10.40 13.50 2.12
N HIS A 123 11.36 14.40 2.34
CA HIS A 123 12.61 14.45 1.57
C HIS A 123 13.59 13.33 1.95
N ARG A 124 13.59 12.90 3.21
CA ARG A 124 14.47 11.85 3.73
C ARG A 124 13.74 10.51 3.68
N GLY A 125 14.40 9.47 3.15
CA GLY A 125 13.79 8.15 2.96
C GLY A 125 13.31 7.50 4.25
N TRP A 126 14.10 7.60 5.33
CA TRP A 126 13.69 7.03 6.63
C TRP A 126 12.46 7.72 7.23
N ARG A 127 12.30 9.04 7.04
CA ARG A 127 11.11 9.77 7.50
C ARG A 127 9.88 9.38 6.69
N LEU A 128 10.04 9.23 5.37
CA LEU A 128 8.98 8.74 4.50
C LEU A 128 8.55 7.33 4.94
N TRP A 129 9.51 6.46 5.20
CA TRP A 129 9.26 5.10 5.68
C TRP A 129 8.44 5.07 6.96
N ILE A 130 8.86 5.83 8.00
CA ILE A 130 8.12 5.89 9.28
C ILE A 130 6.68 6.38 9.06
N HIS A 131 6.47 7.45 8.29
CA HIS A 131 5.12 7.97 8.05
C HIS A 131 4.24 6.97 7.29
N LEU A 132 4.80 6.32 6.26
CA LEU A 132 4.07 5.32 5.48
C LEU A 132 3.73 4.09 6.32
N THR A 133 4.69 3.61 7.12
CA THR A 133 4.47 2.49 8.04
C THR A 133 3.38 2.80 9.05
N GLY A 134 3.40 3.97 9.68
CA GLY A 134 2.35 4.39 10.60
C GLY A 134 0.98 4.42 9.93
N ALA A 135 0.89 5.03 8.73
CA ALA A 135 -0.34 5.12 7.98
C ALA A 135 -0.89 3.76 7.52
N LEU A 136 -0.02 2.87 7.03
CA LEU A 136 -0.42 1.52 6.62
C LEU A 136 -0.83 0.68 7.82
N SER A 137 -0.18 0.85 8.98
CA SER A 137 -0.56 0.14 10.21
C SER A 137 -1.96 0.56 10.68
N VAL A 138 -2.27 1.86 10.64
CA VAL A 138 -3.63 2.37 10.93
C VAL A 138 -4.65 1.80 9.95
N LEU A 139 -4.33 1.77 8.65
CA LEU A 139 -5.22 1.19 7.64
C LEU A 139 -5.46 -0.30 7.88
N ILE A 140 -4.41 -1.06 8.21
CA ILE A 140 -4.51 -2.49 8.54
C ILE A 140 -5.43 -2.70 9.74
N ILE A 141 -5.23 -1.95 10.83
CA ILE A 141 -6.07 -2.05 12.02
C ILE A 141 -7.53 -1.74 11.68
N ALA A 142 -7.78 -0.69 10.89
CA ALA A 142 -9.12 -0.34 10.45
C ALA A 142 -9.77 -1.46 9.61
N MET A 143 -9.03 -2.06 8.67
CA MET A 143 -9.53 -3.16 7.85
C MET A 143 -9.78 -4.44 8.66
N GLU A 144 -8.97 -4.72 9.67
CA GLU A 144 -9.18 -5.85 10.58
C GLU A 144 -10.41 -5.64 11.46
N VAL A 145 -10.61 -4.43 12.01
CA VAL A 145 -11.84 -4.09 12.76
C VAL A 145 -13.07 -4.25 11.86
N LEU A 146 -13.03 -3.74 10.63
CA LEU A 146 -14.14 -3.89 9.68
C LEU A 146 -14.38 -5.37 9.34
N GLY A 147 -13.32 -6.10 9.01
CA GLY A 147 -13.38 -7.53 8.70
C GLY A 147 -14.01 -8.32 9.85
N TYR A 148 -13.49 -8.15 11.06
CA TYR A 148 -13.83 -8.99 12.21
C TYR A 148 -15.20 -8.65 12.83
N HIS A 149 -15.51 -7.35 12.97
CA HIS A 149 -16.68 -6.87 13.71
C HIS A 149 -17.86 -6.49 12.80
N VAL A 150 -17.60 -6.03 11.57
CA VAL A 150 -18.68 -5.63 10.65
C VAL A 150 -19.04 -6.77 9.70
N PHE A 151 -18.02 -7.39 9.09
CA PHE A 151 -18.23 -8.42 8.07
C PHE A 151 -18.09 -9.85 8.60
N GLY A 152 -17.68 -10.03 9.85
CA GLY A 152 -17.50 -11.35 10.47
C GLY A 152 -16.51 -12.24 9.72
N ILE A 153 -15.51 -11.67 9.05
CA ILE A 153 -14.40 -12.38 8.40
C ILE A 153 -13.40 -12.75 9.49
N ARG A 154 -13.19 -14.05 9.71
CA ARG A 154 -12.36 -14.54 10.81
C ARG A 154 -11.48 -15.70 10.34
N LEU A 155 -10.27 -15.74 10.89
CA LEU A 155 -9.37 -16.86 10.73
C LEU A 155 -9.81 -17.98 11.68
N ASP A 156 -10.09 -19.18 11.16
CA ASP A 156 -10.63 -20.28 11.97
C ASP A 156 -9.61 -20.75 13.02
N SER A 157 -8.33 -20.80 12.63
CA SER A 157 -7.23 -21.13 13.54
C SER A 157 -7.06 -20.09 14.67
N GLY A 158 -7.61 -18.90 14.48
CA GLY A 158 -7.52 -17.81 15.43
C GLY A 158 -8.38 -17.98 16.66
N ILE A 159 -9.45 -18.78 16.60
CA ILE A 159 -10.43 -18.95 17.70
C ILE A 159 -9.76 -19.39 19.02
N HIS A 160 -8.60 -20.05 18.95
CA HIS A 160 -7.85 -20.51 20.12
C HIS A 160 -6.93 -19.45 20.74
N HIS A 161 -6.82 -18.28 20.14
CA HIS A 161 -5.95 -17.20 20.58
C HIS A 161 -6.79 -16.01 21.08
N PRO A 162 -6.44 -15.42 22.24
CA PRO A 162 -7.07 -14.18 22.67
C PRO A 162 -6.78 -13.08 21.65
N GLY A 163 -7.78 -12.27 21.35
CA GLY A 163 -7.62 -11.10 20.51
C GLY A 163 -6.85 -9.99 21.24
N TRP A 164 -6.57 -8.91 20.51
CA TRP A 164 -6.02 -7.69 21.11
C TRP A 164 -6.94 -7.15 22.21
N PRO A 165 -6.41 -6.80 23.40
CA PRO A 165 -7.23 -6.46 24.57
C PRO A 165 -8.25 -5.33 24.38
N VAL A 166 -7.96 -4.38 23.49
CA VAL A 166 -8.79 -3.17 23.30
C VAL A 166 -9.76 -3.30 22.14
N LEU A 167 -9.38 -4.02 21.08
CA LEU A 167 -10.08 -4.02 19.80
C LEU A 167 -10.68 -5.38 19.44
N ASP A 168 -10.31 -6.45 20.14
CA ASP A 168 -10.75 -7.83 19.86
C ASP A 168 -10.57 -8.20 18.37
N ILE A 169 -9.36 -7.98 17.88
CA ILE A 169 -8.87 -8.32 16.53
C ILE A 169 -7.54 -9.07 16.65
N PHE A 170 -6.98 -9.56 15.54
CA PHE A 170 -5.71 -10.31 15.55
C PHE A 170 -5.69 -11.47 16.54
N HIS A 171 -6.68 -12.35 16.43
CA HIS A 171 -6.70 -13.60 17.18
C HIS A 171 -5.65 -14.56 16.62
N CYS A 172 -4.38 -14.35 16.95
CA CYS A 172 -3.26 -15.19 16.53
C CYS A 172 -2.07 -15.03 17.50
N PRO A 173 -1.04 -15.88 17.43
CA PRO A 173 0.15 -15.72 18.25
C PRO A 173 0.81 -14.35 18.05
N GLY A 174 1.35 -13.77 19.13
CA GLY A 174 1.94 -12.42 19.07
C GLY A 174 3.07 -12.26 18.05
N TRP A 175 3.86 -13.31 17.82
CA TRP A 175 4.90 -13.31 16.78
C TRP A 175 4.32 -13.20 15.37
N MET A 176 3.16 -13.80 15.11
CA MET A 176 2.47 -13.75 13.83
C MET A 176 1.91 -12.35 13.58
N THR A 177 1.39 -11.69 14.62
CA THR A 177 1.02 -10.27 14.59
C THR A 177 2.23 -9.38 14.29
N ALA A 178 3.37 -9.63 14.93
CA ALA A 178 4.60 -8.88 14.66
C ALA A 178 5.05 -9.06 13.19
N CYS A 179 5.01 -10.27 12.64
CA CYS A 179 5.30 -10.53 11.23
C CYS A 179 4.27 -9.86 10.31
N TYR A 180 2.98 -9.83 10.69
CA TYR A 180 1.90 -9.16 9.95
C TYR A 180 2.24 -7.68 9.70
N PHE A 181 2.59 -6.94 10.76
CA PHE A 181 3.05 -5.55 10.63
C PHE A 181 4.44 -5.43 10.00
N GLY A 182 5.32 -6.40 10.23
CA GLY A 182 6.65 -6.47 9.61
C GLY A 182 6.59 -6.47 8.08
N ASN A 183 5.63 -7.16 7.48
CA ASN A 183 5.42 -7.13 6.02
C ASN A 183 5.05 -5.75 5.51
N ALA A 184 4.15 -5.07 6.22
CA ALA A 184 3.76 -3.70 5.91
C ALA A 184 4.98 -2.76 6.00
N MET A 185 5.80 -2.91 7.05
CA MET A 185 7.05 -2.17 7.23
C MET A 185 8.03 -2.40 6.08
N LEU A 186 8.20 -3.65 5.65
CA LEU A 186 9.08 -4.02 4.55
C LEU A 186 8.62 -3.41 3.22
N PHE A 187 7.32 -3.50 2.92
CA PHE A 187 6.75 -2.88 1.71
C PHE A 187 6.97 -1.35 1.71
N CYS A 188 6.66 -0.67 2.83
CA CYS A 188 6.91 0.76 2.97
C CYS A 188 8.39 1.13 2.85
N ALA A 189 9.31 0.27 3.31
CA ALA A 189 10.74 0.48 3.17
C ALA A 189 11.14 0.47 1.69
N VAL A 190 10.69 -0.53 0.93
CA VAL A 190 10.94 -0.62 -0.52
C VAL A 190 10.39 0.61 -1.25
N LEU A 191 9.13 1.00 -0.98
CA LEU A 191 8.53 2.19 -1.57
C LEU A 191 9.34 3.46 -1.28
N SER A 192 9.80 3.61 -0.04
CA SER A 192 10.57 4.77 0.38
C SER A 192 11.94 4.83 -0.29
N LEU A 193 12.64 3.69 -0.39
CA LEU A 193 13.93 3.57 -1.05
C LEU A 193 13.83 3.89 -2.54
N VAL A 194 12.88 3.27 -3.25
CA VAL A 194 12.66 3.49 -4.69
C VAL A 194 12.28 4.94 -4.96
N THR A 195 11.40 5.51 -4.15
CA THR A 195 10.97 6.91 -4.30
C THR A 195 12.12 7.89 -4.08
N CYS A 196 12.91 7.68 -3.03
CA CYS A 196 14.09 8.51 -2.78
C CYS A 196 15.13 8.40 -3.90
N ARG A 197 15.37 7.19 -4.43
CA ARG A 197 16.28 6.98 -5.56
C ARG A 197 15.77 7.70 -6.82
N ARG A 198 14.49 7.53 -7.18
CA ARG A 198 13.87 8.21 -8.33
C ARG A 198 13.95 9.73 -8.20
N ARG A 199 13.75 10.28 -7.00
CA ARG A 199 13.88 11.73 -6.76
C ARG A 199 15.32 12.22 -6.96
N LYS A 200 16.31 11.50 -6.42
CA LYS A 200 17.74 11.84 -6.61
C LYS A 200 18.14 11.88 -8.09
N LEU A 201 17.71 10.88 -8.86
CA LEU A 201 17.99 10.80 -10.29
C LEU A 201 17.34 11.97 -11.06
N ARG A 202 16.09 12.30 -10.75
CA ARG A 202 15.40 13.45 -11.37
C ARG A 202 16.08 14.79 -11.05
N THR A 203 16.55 14.98 -9.82
CA THR A 203 17.27 16.21 -9.45
C THR A 203 18.64 16.31 -10.12
N ALA A 204 19.33 15.18 -10.33
CA ALA A 204 20.60 15.17 -11.06
C ALA A 204 20.39 15.52 -12.54
N ALA A 205 19.43 14.86 -13.20
CA ALA A 205 19.09 15.14 -14.60
C ALA A 205 18.64 16.59 -14.82
N ALA A 206 17.86 17.17 -13.90
CA ALA A 206 17.45 18.58 -13.99
C ALA A 206 18.62 19.57 -13.80
N ALA A 207 19.62 19.21 -12.99
CA ALA A 207 20.82 20.03 -12.83
C ALA A 207 21.70 19.98 -14.09
N GLU A 208 21.81 18.80 -14.71
CA GLU A 208 22.52 18.62 -15.99
C GLU A 208 21.84 19.39 -17.12
N SER A 209 20.51 19.37 -17.23
CA SER A 209 19.80 20.13 -18.27
C SER A 209 19.97 21.64 -18.14
N PHE A 210 20.07 22.16 -16.91
CA PHE A 210 20.30 23.58 -16.65
C PHE A 210 21.75 24.00 -16.96
N ALA A 211 22.71 23.09 -16.75
CA ALA A 211 24.11 23.36 -17.08
C ALA A 211 24.39 23.39 -18.60
N LEU A 212 23.53 22.74 -19.39
CA LEU A 212 23.65 22.67 -20.85
C LEU A 212 22.87 23.77 -21.59
N GLU A 213 22.07 24.57 -20.89
CA GLU A 213 21.35 25.71 -21.49
C GLU A 213 22.38 26.82 -21.77
N PRO A 214 22.79 27.06 -23.04
CA PRO A 214 23.77 28.08 -23.33
C PRO A 214 23.23 29.43 -22.86
N ALA A 215 24.07 30.23 -22.20
CA ALA A 215 23.71 31.59 -21.85
C ALA A 215 23.19 32.28 -23.11
N GLU A 216 21.92 32.69 -23.13
CA GLU A 216 21.36 33.43 -24.25
C GLU A 216 22.33 34.58 -24.54
N PRO A 217 22.87 34.69 -25.77
CA PRO A 217 23.76 35.79 -26.08
C PRO A 217 22.96 37.06 -25.82
N GLU A 218 23.48 37.85 -24.88
CA GLU A 218 22.98 39.16 -24.48
C GLU A 218 22.60 39.87 -25.77
N ARG A 219 21.29 40.03 -26.01
CA ARG A 219 20.78 40.65 -27.23
C ARG A 219 21.27 42.09 -27.19
N ALA A 220 22.42 42.31 -27.83
CA ALA A 220 23.05 43.60 -27.97
C ALA A 220 22.03 44.52 -28.64
N ALA A 221 21.52 45.44 -27.84
CA ALA A 221 20.73 46.60 -28.27
C ALA A 221 21.67 47.79 -28.39
#